data_AF-A0A2D7VUY4-F1
#
_entry.id   AF-A0A2D7VUY4-F1
#
_cell.length_a   1.000
_cell.length_b   1.000
_cell.length_c   1.000
_cell.angle_alpha   90.00
_cell.angle_beta   90.00
_cell.angle_gamma   90.00
#
_symmetry.space_group_name_H-M   'P 1'
#
loop_
_entity.id
_entity.type
_entity.pdbx_description
1 polymer ?
#
loop_
_entity_poly.entity_id
_entity_poly.type
_entity_poly.pdbx_seq_one_letter_code
_entity_poly.pdbx_strand_id
1 'polypeptide(L)'
;MSGILAKEKAALAKEEGKLTKFLKAVQKFMAKEFLWVLLAVVLAFPLAYLIDYVLQNYMYEVYGDLKIYMNDRPVLLATYLIAIAGIYFARAVAGSIALALKKSKP
;
A
#
# COMPACT_ATOMS: atom_id res chain seq x y z
N MET A 1 -1.62 18.33 -45.04
CA MET A 1 -2.30 17.33 -44.16
C MET A 1 -1.41 16.18 -43.68
N SER A 2 -0.35 15.76 -44.40
CA SER A 2 0.56 14.68 -43.95
C SER A 2 1.41 15.03 -42.70
N GLY A 3 1.92 16.26 -42.58
CA GLY A 3 2.79 16.65 -41.46
C GLY A 3 2.11 16.85 -40.10
N ILE A 4 0.79 17.00 -40.06
CA ILE A 4 0.01 17.16 -38.81
C ILE A 4 -0.27 15.77 -38.21
N LEU A 5 -0.68 14.81 -39.04
CA LEU A 5 -0.86 13.40 -38.65
C LEU A 5 0.46 12.75 -38.18
N ALA A 6 1.60 13.13 -38.76
CA ALA A 6 2.91 12.66 -38.32
C ALA A 6 3.32 13.24 -36.95
N LYS A 7 2.97 14.50 -36.67
CA LYS A 7 3.21 15.13 -35.36
C LYS A 7 2.31 14.55 -34.25
N GLU A 8 1.05 14.27 -34.54
CA GLU A 8 0.12 13.63 -33.58
C GLU A 8 0.55 12.19 -33.25
N LYS A 9 0.92 11.39 -34.25
CA LYS A 9 1.44 10.03 -34.02
C LYS A 9 2.74 10.03 -33.21
N ALA A 10 3.61 11.02 -33.42
CA ALA A 10 4.86 11.16 -32.66
C ALA A 10 4.64 11.64 -31.21
N ALA A 11 3.59 12.43 -30.95
CA ALA A 11 3.19 12.83 -29.61
C ALA A 11 2.60 11.64 -28.82
N LEU A 12 1.70 10.88 -29.44
CA LEU A 12 1.12 9.66 -28.87
C LEU A 12 2.19 8.60 -28.57
N ALA A 13 3.14 8.37 -29.49
CA ALA A 13 4.25 7.43 -29.25
C ALA A 13 5.20 7.91 -28.12
N LYS A 14 5.35 9.22 -27.91
CA LYS A 14 6.10 9.77 -26.78
C LYS A 14 5.35 9.60 -25.46
N GLU A 15 4.03 9.71 -25.46
CA GLU A 15 3.19 9.46 -24.28
C GLU A 15 3.15 7.97 -23.93
N GLU A 16 2.93 7.09 -24.91
CA GLU A 16 3.01 5.64 -24.74
C GLU A 16 4.41 5.20 -24.27
N GLY A 17 5.47 5.81 -24.79
CA GLY A 17 6.84 5.59 -24.35
C GLY A 17 7.13 6.05 -22.91
N LYS A 18 6.48 7.12 -22.45
CA LYS A 18 6.55 7.57 -21.05
C LYS A 18 5.74 6.66 -20.13
N LEU A 19 4.56 6.24 -20.56
CA LEU A 19 3.64 5.40 -19.79
C LEU A 19 4.22 3.99 -19.62
N THR A 20 4.81 3.42 -20.67
CA THR A 20 5.56 2.15 -20.58
C THR A 20 6.81 2.26 -19.71
N LYS A 21 7.53 3.39 -19.72
CA LYS A 21 8.64 3.63 -18.79
C LYS A 21 8.17 3.74 -17.34
N PHE A 22 7.04 4.41 -17.10
CA PHE A 22 6.41 4.49 -15.79
C PHE A 22 5.97 3.10 -15.30
N LEU A 23 5.26 2.33 -16.13
CA LEU A 23 4.86 0.96 -15.81
C LEU A 23 6.05 0.04 -15.56
N LYS A 24 7.14 0.16 -16.35
CA LYS A 24 8.39 -0.58 -16.08
C LYS A 24 9.06 -0.14 -14.78
N ALA A 25 8.99 1.14 -14.43
CA ALA A 25 9.50 1.65 -13.15
C ALA A 25 8.66 1.14 -11.97
N VAL A 26 7.33 1.13 -12.10
CA VAL A 26 6.41 0.52 -11.14
C VAL A 26 6.66 -0.98 -11.04
N GLN A 27 6.81 -1.70 -12.15
CA GLN A 27 7.11 -3.13 -12.17
C GLN A 27 8.46 -3.43 -11.49
N LYS A 28 9.50 -2.62 -11.75
CA LYS A 28 10.82 -2.78 -11.13
C LYS A 28 10.80 -2.42 -9.65
N PHE A 29 10.03 -1.40 -9.27
CA PHE A 29 9.82 -1.03 -7.87
C PHE A 29 9.03 -2.10 -7.13
N MET A 30 7.97 -2.62 -7.74
CA MET A 30 7.18 -3.74 -7.23
C MET A 30 8.03 -4.99 -7.12
N ALA A 31 8.92 -5.31 -8.08
CA ALA A 31 9.84 -6.45 -7.97
C ALA A 31 10.85 -6.29 -6.83
N LYS A 32 11.32 -5.06 -6.56
CA LYS A 32 12.23 -4.75 -5.45
C LYS A 32 11.54 -4.79 -4.10
N GLU A 33 10.31 -4.28 -4.03
CA GLU A 33 9.49 -4.28 -2.83
C GLU A 33 8.65 -5.56 -2.69
N PHE A 34 8.67 -6.49 -3.67
CA PHE A 34 7.79 -7.65 -3.70
C PHE A 34 7.95 -8.51 -2.46
N LEU A 35 9.21 -8.78 -2.07
CA LEU A 35 9.51 -9.56 -0.88
C LEU A 35 9.02 -8.86 0.40
N TRP A 36 9.07 -7.52 0.41
CA TRP A 36 8.59 -6.70 1.52
C TRP A 36 7.07 -6.64 1.59
N VAL A 37 6.40 -6.52 0.44
CA VAL A 37 4.95 -6.62 0.32
C VAL A 37 4.50 -7.99 0.82
N LEU A 38 5.16 -9.06 0.37
CA LEU A 38 4.88 -10.42 0.80
C LEU A 38 5.06 -10.57 2.31
N LEU A 39 6.15 -10.04 2.86
CA LEU A 39 6.40 -10.04 4.31
C LEU A 39 5.31 -9.27 5.06
N ALA A 40 4.91 -8.10 4.58
CA ALA A 40 3.86 -7.28 5.21
C ALA A 40 2.50 -8.00 5.18
N VAL A 41 2.17 -8.65 4.07
CA VAL A 41 0.94 -9.45 3.91
C VAL A 41 0.93 -10.63 4.90
N VAL A 42 2.06 -11.34 5.04
CA VAL A 42 2.17 -12.47 5.98
C VAL A 42 2.11 -12.00 7.44
N LEU A 43 2.84 -10.94 7.80
CA LEU A 43 2.87 -10.42 9.17
C LEU A 43 1.59 -9.69 9.57
N ALA A 44 0.86 -9.11 8.61
CA ALA A 44 -0.41 -8.48 8.88
C ALA A 44 -1.47 -9.47 9.38
N PHE A 45 -1.38 -10.75 9.01
CA PHE A 45 -2.41 -11.72 9.36
C PHE A 45 -2.51 -11.98 10.88
N PRO A 46 -1.41 -12.32 11.61
CA PRO A 46 -1.48 -12.48 13.06
C PRO A 46 -1.83 -11.17 13.77
N LEU A 47 -1.39 -10.02 13.26
CA LEU A 47 -1.77 -8.72 13.82
C LEU A 47 -3.27 -8.44 13.67
N ALA A 48 -3.82 -8.69 12.49
CA ALA A 48 -5.24 -8.53 12.20
C ALA A 48 -6.10 -9.43 13.07
N TYR A 49 -5.67 -10.69 13.26
CA TYR A 49 -6.35 -11.63 14.13
C TYR A 49 -6.35 -11.15 15.58
N LEU A 50 -5.24 -10.60 16.07
CA LEU A 50 -5.15 -10.07 17.41
C LEU A 50 -6.07 -8.84 17.59
N ILE A 51 -6.12 -7.94 16.62
CA ILE A 51 -7.03 -6.79 16.62
C ILE A 51 -8.50 -7.26 16.59
N ASP A 52 -8.84 -8.18 15.69
CA ASP A 52 -10.19 -8.74 15.57
C ASP A 52 -10.62 -9.45 16.87
N TYR A 53 -9.72 -10.22 17.49
CA TYR A 53 -9.95 -10.84 18.79
C TYR A 53 -10.21 -9.78 19.88
N VAL A 54 -9.42 -8.70 19.93
CA VAL A 54 -9.63 -7.64 20.91
C VAL A 54 -10.98 -6.95 20.70
N LEU A 55 -11.34 -6.65 19.46
CA LEU A 55 -12.64 -6.05 19.14
C LEU A 55 -13.80 -6.97 19.55
N GLN A 56 -13.69 -8.26 19.25
CA GLN A 56 -14.73 -9.24 19.55
C GLN A 56 -14.92 -9.51 21.04
N ASN A 57 -13.85 -9.45 21.85
CA ASN A 57 -13.92 -9.87 23.26
C ASN A 57 -13.94 -8.71 24.25
N TYR A 58 -13.53 -7.51 23.84
CA TYR A 58 -13.38 -6.36 24.74
C TYR A 58 -14.08 -5.10 24.22
N MET A 59 -14.51 -5.05 22.95
CA MET A 59 -15.17 -3.88 22.37
C MET A 59 -16.41 -4.26 21.55
N TYR A 60 -17.34 -4.98 22.17
CA TYR A 60 -18.53 -5.55 21.53
C TYR A 60 -19.39 -4.53 20.76
N GLU A 61 -19.61 -3.34 21.32
CA GLU A 61 -20.38 -2.26 20.68
C GLU A 61 -19.71 -1.81 19.37
N VAL A 62 -18.42 -1.50 19.45
CA VAL A 62 -17.60 -1.08 18.30
C VAL A 62 -17.55 -2.18 17.23
N TYR A 63 -17.42 -3.44 17.65
CA TYR A 63 -17.42 -4.58 16.74
C TYR A 63 -18.77 -4.76 16.02
N GLY A 64 -19.88 -4.53 16.72
CA GLY A 64 -21.23 -4.53 16.15
C GLY A 64 -21.41 -3.45 15.08
N ASP A 65 -21.02 -2.22 15.37
CA ASP A 65 -21.06 -1.10 14.42
C ASP A 65 -20.21 -1.39 13.18
N LEU A 66 -19.00 -1.92 13.38
CA LEU A 66 -18.11 -2.31 12.29
C LEU A 66 -18.74 -3.36 11.36
N LYS A 67 -19.47 -4.34 11.89
CA LYS A 67 -20.20 -5.32 11.06
C LYS A 67 -21.26 -4.66 10.18
N ILE A 68 -21.97 -3.68 10.70
CA ILE A 68 -22.98 -2.92 9.94
C ILE A 68 -22.30 -2.16 8.79
N TYR A 69 -21.20 -1.44 9.07
CA TYR A 69 -20.45 -0.72 8.04
C TYR A 69 -19.82 -1.65 7.00
N MET A 70 -19.47 -2.87 7.38
CA MET A 70 -18.89 -3.87 6.49
C MET A 70 -19.93 -4.64 5.67
N ASN A 71 -21.23 -4.38 5.86
CA ASN A 71 -22.33 -5.13 5.23
C ASN A 71 -22.18 -6.64 5.45
N ASP A 72 -22.04 -7.05 6.72
CA ASP A 72 -21.85 -8.44 7.16
C ASP A 72 -20.60 -9.15 6.62
N ARG A 73 -19.69 -8.42 5.95
CA ARG A 73 -18.38 -8.97 5.62
C ARG A 73 -17.54 -9.18 6.89
N PRO A 74 -16.61 -10.15 6.87
CA PRO A 74 -15.76 -10.43 8.02
C PRO A 74 -14.96 -9.19 8.46
N VAL A 75 -15.13 -8.78 9.72
CA VAL A 75 -14.39 -7.65 10.33
C VAL A 75 -12.88 -7.88 10.26
N LEU A 76 -12.45 -9.15 10.33
CA LEU A 76 -11.07 -9.57 10.11
C LEU A 76 -10.46 -9.00 8.81
N LEU A 77 -11.25 -8.82 7.75
CA LEU A 77 -10.73 -8.26 6.49
C LEU A 77 -10.38 -6.78 6.63
N ALA A 78 -11.19 -6.00 7.36
CA ALA A 78 -10.86 -4.60 7.64
C ALA A 78 -9.66 -4.49 8.58
N THR A 79 -9.62 -5.29 9.65
CA THR A 79 -8.47 -5.29 10.57
C THR A 79 -7.18 -5.72 9.86
N TYR A 80 -7.28 -6.61 8.87
CA TYR A 80 -6.17 -7.03 8.02
C TYR A 80 -5.64 -5.92 7.11
N LEU A 81 -6.52 -5.18 6.44
CA LEU A 81 -6.12 -4.02 5.65
C LEU A 81 -5.48 -2.93 6.53
N ILE A 82 -6.04 -2.69 7.71
CA ILE A 82 -5.48 -1.76 8.70
C ILE A 82 -4.09 -2.23 9.16
N ALA A 83 -3.90 -3.52 9.43
CA ALA A 83 -2.61 -4.08 9.83
C ALA A 83 -1.55 -3.91 8.72
N ILE A 84 -1.90 -4.17 7.45
CA ILE A 84 -1.00 -3.92 6.31
C ILE A 84 -0.61 -2.43 6.27
N ALA A 85 -1.59 -1.52 6.34
CA ALA A 85 -1.34 -0.09 6.33
C ALA A 85 -0.43 0.34 7.50
N GLY A 86 -0.68 -0.20 8.70
CA GLY A 86 0.12 0.03 9.90
C GLY A 86 1.58 -0.40 9.76
N ILE A 87 1.84 -1.56 9.13
CA ILE A 87 3.22 -2.03 8.86
C ILE A 87 3.97 -1.04 7.95
N TYR A 88 3.32 -0.58 6.87
CA TYR A 88 3.93 0.40 5.96
C TYR A 88 4.13 1.76 6.63
N PHE A 89 3.19 2.19 7.47
CA PHE A 89 3.32 3.40 8.25
C PHE A 89 4.52 3.32 9.22
N ALA A 90 4.63 2.22 9.97
CA ALA A 90 5.75 2.00 10.89
C ALA A 90 7.11 2.03 10.16
N ARG A 91 7.18 1.42 8.96
CA ARG A 91 8.38 1.49 8.11
C ARG A 91 8.71 2.91 7.68
N ALA A 92 7.71 3.69 7.26
CA ALA A 92 7.92 5.08 6.86
C ALA A 92 8.48 5.90 8.03
N VAL A 93 7.90 5.76 9.22
CA VAL A 93 8.37 6.41 10.45
C VAL A 93 9.81 6.01 10.79
N ALA A 94 10.13 4.71 10.76
CA ALA A 94 11.49 4.22 11.00
C ALA A 94 12.50 4.80 10.00
N GLY A 95 12.12 4.89 8.72
CA GLY A 95 12.93 5.51 7.67
C GLY A 95 13.18 7.00 7.92
N SER A 96 12.14 7.74 8.34
CA SER A 96 12.25 9.16 8.70
C SER A 96 13.17 9.38 9.90
N ILE A 97 13.07 8.54 10.94
CA ILE A 97 13.95 8.58 12.13
C ILE A 97 15.41 8.35 11.72
N ALA A 98 15.68 7.31 10.91
CA ALA A 98 17.02 7.01 10.45
C ALA A 98 17.64 8.15 9.61
N LEU A 99 16.82 8.81 8.78
CA LEU A 99 17.25 9.98 8.01
C LEU A 99 17.62 11.16 8.91
N ALA A 100 16.80 11.44 9.93
CA ALA A 100 17.05 12.50 10.89
C ALA A 100 18.35 12.27 11.68
N LEU A 101 18.58 11.05 12.15
CA LEU A 101 19.81 10.66 12.86
C LEU A 101 21.06 10.73 11.97
N LYS A 102 20.93 10.38 10.69
CA LYS A 102 22.05 10.48 9.74
C LYS A 102 22.42 11.94 9.46
N LYS A 103 21.45 12.85 9.45
CA LYS A 103 21.66 14.29 9.26
C LYS A 103 22.24 14.97 10.51
N SER A 104 22.12 14.36 11.69
CA SER A 104 22.66 14.90 12.95
C SER A 104 24.06 14.41 13.30
N LYS A 105 24.66 13.51 12.51
CA LYS A 105 26.10 13.20 12.63
C LYS A 105 26.90 14.32 11.93
N PRO A 106 27.85 14.98 12.64
CA PRO A 106 28.71 16.00 12.04
C PRO A 106 29.63 15.41 10.97
#